data_AF-A0A1Y1Z784-F1
#
_entry.id   AF-A0A1Y1Z784-F1
#
_cell.length_a   1.000
_cell.length_b   1.000
_cell.length_c   1.000
_cell.angle_alpha   90.00
_cell.angle_beta   90.00
_cell.angle_gamma   90.00
#
_symmetry.space_group_name_H-M   'P 1'
#
loop_
_entity.id
_entity.type
_entity.pdbx_description
1 polymer ?
#
loop_
_entity_poly.entity_id
_entity_poly.type
_entity_poly.pdbx_seq_one_letter_code
_entity_poly.pdbx_strand_id
1 'polypeptide(L)'
;MSDQAPASTFPTIFAQFSSQDFVIGGGVAIFHIASQRVVICSAVDRRGRKYYFLPKGRRDAGEESGRGAEREGYEESGYRNRLLPLPTRHLQPQGYPRIAEPPLTAEPVWMQLMPVGHGKQYLLYWYIAETLPPTLDQLLDSEVGDAYKPPHSYPPDLTLRNRIMMEPEGYEPVRHEGTGVDEEEQTYESYLLPLSEAIERLGKTGVMADVVQIGWRAIQKRFADEGALDNENEPRGTGPRLQAKADLS
;
A
#
# COMPACT_ATOMS: atom_id res chain seq x y z
N MET A 1 9.69 11.41 14.82
CA MET A 1 8.68 11.83 13.82
C MET A 1 7.55 12.48 14.59
N SER A 2 6.94 13.54 14.05
CA SER A 2 5.75 14.15 14.65
C SER A 2 4.67 13.09 14.83
N ASP A 3 4.08 13.00 16.02
CA ASP A 3 3.04 12.03 16.37
C ASP A 3 1.65 12.39 15.79
N GLN A 4 1.58 13.51 15.06
CA GLN A 4 0.34 13.90 14.39
C GLN A 4 0.14 13.10 13.11
N ALA A 5 -1.04 12.50 12.98
CA ALA A 5 -1.50 11.92 11.73
C ALA A 5 -1.57 13.02 10.64
N PRO A 6 -1.12 12.73 9.40
CA PRO A 6 -1.38 13.59 8.26
C PRO A 6 -2.88 13.95 8.20
N ALA A 7 -3.17 15.22 7.97
CA ALA A 7 -4.52 15.75 7.96
C ALA A 7 -4.83 16.38 6.60
N SER A 8 -6.12 16.37 6.22
CA SER A 8 -6.57 17.01 4.99
C SER A 8 -6.13 18.47 4.93
N THR A 9 -5.53 18.88 3.82
CA THR A 9 -5.00 20.23 3.61
C THR A 9 -6.04 21.21 3.07
N PHE A 10 -7.24 20.74 2.76
CA PHE A 10 -8.32 21.52 2.15
C PHE A 10 -9.62 21.33 2.93
N PRO A 11 -10.42 22.41 3.13
CA PRO A 11 -11.72 22.28 3.79
C PRO A 11 -12.67 21.42 2.97
N THR A 12 -13.73 20.91 3.61
CA THR A 12 -14.81 20.22 2.88
C THR A 12 -15.39 21.14 1.81
N ILE A 13 -15.48 20.65 0.58
CA ILE A 13 -15.95 21.41 -0.58
C ILE A 13 -17.13 20.70 -1.24
N PHE A 14 -18.10 21.48 -1.71
CA PHE A 14 -19.12 21.03 -2.64
C PHE A 14 -18.76 21.53 -4.04
N ALA A 15 -18.49 20.61 -4.96
CA ALA A 15 -18.19 20.89 -6.35
C ALA A 15 -18.80 19.79 -7.24
N GLN A 16 -19.11 20.12 -8.49
CA GLN A 16 -19.69 19.20 -9.46
C GLN A 16 -18.87 19.23 -10.75
N PHE A 17 -18.59 18.05 -11.30
CA PHE A 17 -17.82 17.87 -12.53
C PHE A 17 -18.58 16.90 -13.43
N SER A 18 -18.72 17.23 -14.73
CA SER A 18 -19.22 16.27 -15.72
C SER A 18 -18.23 15.13 -15.90
N SER A 19 -18.67 13.94 -16.31
CA SER A 19 -17.76 12.81 -16.61
C SER A 19 -16.75 13.13 -17.73
N GLN A 20 -17.01 14.17 -18.53
CA GLN A 20 -16.09 14.66 -19.56
C GLN A 20 -15.00 15.58 -19.02
N ASP A 21 -15.18 16.08 -17.79
CA ASP A 21 -14.35 17.08 -17.15
C ASP A 21 -13.46 16.51 -16.06
N PHE A 22 -13.50 15.18 -15.83
CA PHE A 22 -12.58 14.55 -14.90
C PHE A 22 -12.02 13.22 -15.39
N VAL A 23 -10.86 12.87 -14.85
CA VAL A 23 -10.24 11.56 -14.97
C VAL A 23 -10.05 10.96 -13.58
N ILE A 24 -10.17 9.64 -13.48
CA ILE A 24 -9.96 8.89 -12.24
C ILE A 24 -8.62 8.16 -12.36
N GLY A 25 -7.81 8.19 -11.30
CA GLY A 25 -6.57 7.45 -11.23
C GLY A 25 -6.37 6.77 -9.90
N GLY A 26 -5.42 5.86 -9.90
CA GLY A 26 -4.93 5.14 -8.73
C GLY A 26 -3.44 5.37 -8.59
N GLY A 27 -2.99 5.64 -7.37
CA GLY A 27 -1.60 5.60 -6.97
C GLY A 27 -1.39 4.65 -5.81
N VAL A 28 -0.19 4.13 -5.65
CA VAL A 28 0.07 3.08 -4.67
C VAL A 28 1.44 3.23 -4.00
N ALA A 29 1.47 3.06 -2.67
CA ALA A 29 2.70 2.82 -1.94
C ALA A 29 2.91 1.32 -1.77
N ILE A 30 3.90 0.77 -2.47
CA ILE A 30 4.20 -0.67 -2.49
C ILE A 30 5.30 -0.95 -1.45
N PHE A 31 4.94 -1.65 -0.38
CA PHE A 31 5.87 -2.00 0.69
C PHE A 31 6.44 -3.40 0.50
N HIS A 32 7.76 -3.54 0.66
CA HIS A 32 8.34 -4.83 0.99
C HIS A 32 8.36 -4.98 2.51
N ILE A 33 7.38 -5.69 3.05
CA ILE A 33 7.11 -5.75 4.49
C ILE A 33 8.30 -6.33 5.27
N ALA A 34 8.90 -7.43 4.79
CA ALA A 34 9.99 -8.11 5.46
C ALA A 34 11.20 -7.21 5.69
N SER A 35 11.57 -6.42 4.68
CA SER A 35 12.73 -5.51 4.73
C SER A 35 12.40 -4.09 5.22
N GLN A 36 11.12 -3.78 5.46
CA GLN A 36 10.65 -2.44 5.83
C GLN A 36 11.09 -1.36 4.81
N ARG A 37 10.93 -1.67 3.52
CA ARG A 37 11.23 -0.77 2.41
C ARG A 37 9.99 -0.46 1.60
N VAL A 38 10.02 0.63 0.86
CA VAL A 38 8.93 1.06 -0.02
C VAL A 38 9.47 1.41 -1.40
N VAL A 39 8.69 1.08 -2.42
CA VAL A 39 8.99 1.41 -3.81
C VAL A 39 8.71 2.89 -4.06
N ILE A 40 9.67 3.58 -4.69
CA ILE A 40 9.47 4.90 -5.30
C ILE A 40 9.98 4.88 -6.72
N CYS A 41 9.40 5.72 -7.58
CA CYS A 41 9.87 5.98 -8.94
C CYS A 41 10.54 7.35 -9.01
N SER A 42 11.30 7.56 -10.07
CA SER A 42 11.89 8.85 -10.40
C SER A 42 11.93 9.08 -11.90
N ALA A 43 11.80 10.34 -12.28
CA ALA A 43 11.90 10.80 -13.65
C ALA A 43 12.65 12.13 -13.68
N VAL A 44 13.01 12.57 -14.88
CA VAL A 44 13.71 13.83 -15.11
C VAL A 44 12.76 14.80 -15.80
N ASP A 45 12.53 15.97 -15.19
CA ASP A 45 11.68 16.99 -15.78
C ASP A 45 12.30 17.61 -17.05
N ARG A 46 11.53 18.41 -17.78
CA ARG A 46 12.00 19.13 -18.99
C ARG A 46 13.20 20.05 -18.76
N ARG A 47 13.56 20.36 -17.51
CA ARG A 47 14.71 21.18 -17.11
C ARG A 47 15.90 20.33 -16.65
N GLY A 48 15.84 19.00 -16.81
CA GLY A 48 16.90 18.09 -16.37
C GLY A 48 16.89 17.80 -14.87
N ARG A 49 15.85 18.18 -14.13
CA ARG A 49 15.79 17.97 -12.68
C ARG A 49 15.12 16.65 -12.37
N LYS A 50 15.83 15.79 -11.63
CA LYS A 50 15.30 14.54 -11.13
C LYS A 50 14.28 14.80 -10.03
N TYR A 51 13.11 14.19 -10.12
CA TYR A 51 12.08 14.21 -9.09
C TYR A 51 11.63 12.78 -8.78
N TYR A 52 11.08 12.59 -7.59
CA TYR A 52 10.65 11.28 -7.09
C TYR A 52 9.15 11.28 -6.83
N PHE A 53 8.51 10.14 -7.03
CA PHE A 53 7.09 9.95 -6.85
C PHE A 53 6.76 8.50 -6.48
N LEU A 54 5.56 8.26 -5.96
CA LEU A 54 4.96 6.94 -5.87
C LEU A 54 4.28 6.60 -7.20
N PRO A 55 4.33 5.35 -7.67
CA PRO A 55 3.74 4.99 -8.95
C PRO A 55 2.21 5.24 -8.94
N LYS A 56 1.71 5.81 -10.03
CA LYS A 56 0.33 6.28 -10.19
C LYS A 56 0.00 6.68 -11.62
N GLY A 57 -1.16 6.25 -12.10
CA GLY A 57 -1.67 6.68 -13.39
C GLY A 57 -3.18 6.59 -13.51
N ARG A 58 -3.65 6.50 -14.76
CA ARG A 58 -5.08 6.64 -15.07
C ARG A 58 -5.71 5.27 -15.03
N ARG A 59 -6.82 5.18 -14.31
CA ARG A 59 -7.62 3.96 -14.32
C ARG A 59 -8.25 3.76 -15.70
N ASP A 60 -8.25 2.53 -16.18
CA ASP A 60 -8.89 2.17 -17.44
C ASP A 60 -10.42 2.25 -17.38
N ALA A 61 -11.04 2.32 -18.56
CA ALA A 61 -12.50 2.34 -18.68
C ALA A 61 -13.10 1.01 -18.16
N GLY A 62 -13.89 1.09 -17.09
CA GLY A 62 -14.54 -0.08 -16.48
C GLY A 62 -13.68 -0.85 -15.46
N GLU A 63 -12.42 -0.48 -15.29
CA GLU A 63 -11.51 -1.07 -14.30
C GLU A 63 -11.90 -0.65 -12.87
N GLU A 64 -11.65 -1.47 -11.85
CA GLU A 64 -11.86 -1.09 -10.44
C GLU A 64 -10.68 -0.21 -9.97
N SER A 65 -10.93 0.84 -9.17
CA SER A 65 -9.88 1.84 -8.83
C SER A 65 -8.67 1.25 -8.10
N GLY A 66 -8.89 0.31 -7.17
CA GLY A 66 -7.84 -0.41 -6.49
C GLY A 66 -7.02 -1.30 -7.43
N ARG A 67 -7.69 -2.05 -8.31
CA ARG A 67 -7.05 -2.84 -9.37
C ARG A 67 -6.22 -1.97 -10.32
N GLY A 68 -6.73 -0.80 -10.70
CA GLY A 68 -6.00 0.18 -11.48
C GLY A 68 -4.75 0.66 -10.75
N ALA A 69 -4.83 0.95 -9.45
CA ALA A 69 -3.65 1.32 -8.68
C ALA A 69 -2.58 0.20 -8.64
N GLU A 70 -2.98 -1.08 -8.58
CA GLU A 70 -2.04 -2.20 -8.65
C GLU A 70 -1.36 -2.30 -10.03
N ARG A 71 -2.13 -2.17 -11.11
CA ARG A 71 -1.61 -2.15 -12.49
C ARG A 71 -0.63 -1.01 -12.70
N GLU A 72 -1.04 0.21 -12.40
CA GLU A 72 -0.19 1.41 -12.48
C GLU A 72 1.06 1.28 -11.61
N GLY A 73 0.91 0.67 -10.43
CA GLY A 73 2.03 0.28 -9.57
C GLY A 73 3.07 -0.58 -10.28
N TYR A 74 2.62 -1.59 -11.02
CA TYR A 74 3.49 -2.49 -11.76
C TYR A 74 4.07 -1.83 -13.01
N GLU A 75 3.26 -1.14 -13.81
CA GLU A 75 3.68 -0.52 -15.08
C GLU A 75 4.76 0.53 -14.86
N GLU A 76 4.56 1.48 -13.94
CA GLU A 76 5.52 2.57 -13.69
C GLU A 76 6.75 2.14 -12.85
N SER A 77 6.68 1.05 -12.07
CA SER A 77 7.76 0.68 -11.14
C SER A 77 8.45 -0.65 -11.44
N GLY A 78 7.83 -1.54 -12.20
CA GLY A 78 8.30 -2.90 -12.43
C GLY A 78 8.08 -3.85 -11.24
N TYR A 79 7.57 -3.40 -10.09
CA TYR A 79 7.32 -4.27 -8.94
C TYR A 79 5.89 -4.79 -8.93
N ARG A 80 5.74 -6.12 -8.99
CA ARG A 80 4.43 -6.75 -8.78
C ARG A 80 3.97 -6.48 -7.36
N ASN A 81 2.70 -6.12 -7.24
CA ASN A 81 2.13 -5.71 -5.98
C ASN A 81 0.66 -6.15 -5.88
N ARG A 82 0.16 -6.26 -4.66
CA ARG A 82 -1.27 -6.39 -4.37
C ARG A 82 -1.67 -5.47 -3.24
N LEU A 83 -2.89 -4.96 -3.27
CA LEU A 83 -3.44 -4.17 -2.19
C LEU A 83 -3.36 -4.92 -0.86
N LEU A 84 -2.95 -4.20 0.18
CA LEU A 84 -2.75 -4.74 1.52
C LEU A 84 -3.88 -4.29 2.43
N PRO A 85 -4.76 -5.20 2.89
CA PRO A 85 -5.78 -4.87 3.88
C PRO A 85 -5.15 -4.45 5.20
N LEU A 86 -5.55 -3.29 5.72
CA LEU A 86 -4.97 -2.68 6.90
C LEU A 86 -6.07 -2.12 7.83
N PRO A 87 -5.79 -1.94 9.13
CA PRO A 87 -6.72 -1.34 10.08
C PRO A 87 -6.75 0.19 9.96
N THR A 88 -6.85 0.70 8.73
CA THR A 88 -6.91 2.13 8.43
C THR A 88 -8.30 2.67 8.68
N ARG A 89 -8.41 3.82 9.34
CA ARG A 89 -9.69 4.48 9.55
C ARG A 89 -10.25 4.99 8.21
N HIS A 90 -11.47 4.60 7.89
CA HIS A 90 -12.23 5.10 6.73
C HIS A 90 -13.68 5.38 7.11
N LEU A 91 -14.41 6.03 6.20
CA LEU A 91 -15.82 6.36 6.38
C LEU A 91 -16.76 5.47 5.56
N GLN A 92 -16.22 4.52 4.78
CA GLN A 92 -17.05 3.59 4.02
C GLN A 92 -17.85 2.65 4.94
N PRO A 93 -19.13 2.39 4.62
CA PRO A 93 -19.94 1.43 5.35
C PRO A 93 -19.43 0.00 5.08
N GLN A 94 -19.57 -0.87 6.07
CA GLN A 94 -19.39 -2.31 5.83
C GLN A 94 -20.54 -2.87 4.99
N GLY A 95 -20.22 -3.88 4.18
CA GLY A 95 -21.21 -4.71 3.50
C GLY A 95 -22.18 -5.38 4.48
N TYR A 96 -23.40 -5.65 4.03
CA TYR A 96 -24.39 -6.36 4.84
C TYR A 96 -24.15 -7.88 4.78
N PRO A 97 -24.23 -8.62 5.90
CA PRO A 97 -24.48 -8.16 7.26
C PRO A 97 -23.26 -7.46 7.88
N ARG A 98 -23.48 -6.38 8.64
CA ARG A 98 -22.39 -5.65 9.31
C ARG A 98 -21.79 -6.53 10.42
N ILE A 99 -20.49 -6.76 10.39
CA ILE A 99 -19.74 -7.51 11.41
C ILE A 99 -19.07 -6.50 12.35
N ALA A 100 -19.14 -6.71 13.66
CA ALA A 100 -18.80 -5.69 14.66
C ALA A 100 -17.30 -5.32 14.72
N GLU A 101 -16.41 -6.13 14.18
CA GLU A 101 -14.97 -5.82 14.15
C GLU A 101 -14.66 -4.82 13.02
N PRO A 102 -13.71 -3.88 13.19
CA PRO A 102 -13.21 -3.09 12.07
C PRO A 102 -12.49 -4.07 11.11
N PRO A 103 -13.04 -4.37 9.93
CA PRO A 103 -12.37 -5.28 9.02
C PRO A 103 -11.07 -4.64 8.58
N LEU A 104 -10.04 -5.45 8.37
CA LEU A 104 -8.91 -5.04 7.55
C LEU A 104 -9.46 -4.70 6.17
N THR A 105 -9.27 -3.46 5.72
CA THR A 105 -9.75 -3.01 4.41
C THR A 105 -8.62 -2.48 3.55
N ALA A 106 -8.83 -2.56 2.23
CA ALA A 106 -7.94 -2.01 1.22
C ALA A 106 -8.53 -0.72 0.62
N GLU A 107 -9.23 0.07 1.43
CA GLU A 107 -9.76 1.37 1.02
C GLU A 107 -8.62 2.36 0.77
N PRO A 108 -8.82 3.37 -0.10
CA PRO A 108 -7.81 4.39 -0.31
C PRO A 108 -7.56 5.19 0.96
N VAL A 109 -6.28 5.45 1.25
CA VAL A 109 -5.84 6.18 2.45
C VAL A 109 -5.73 7.68 2.24
N TRP A 110 -5.73 8.13 0.98
CA TRP A 110 -5.69 9.54 0.62
C TRP A 110 -6.40 9.79 -0.71
N MET A 111 -6.93 11.00 -0.90
CA MET A 111 -7.48 11.47 -2.16
C MET A 111 -6.91 12.83 -2.51
N GLN A 112 -6.52 13.02 -3.77
CA GLN A 112 -6.12 14.31 -4.32
C GLN A 112 -7.03 14.72 -5.48
N LEU A 113 -7.36 16.00 -5.50
CA LEU A 113 -8.08 16.65 -6.59
C LEU A 113 -7.14 17.67 -7.24
N MET A 114 -6.55 17.34 -8.39
CA MET A 114 -5.54 18.16 -9.08
C MET A 114 -6.00 18.65 -10.46
N PRO A 115 -5.88 19.95 -10.79
CA PRO A 115 -6.26 20.43 -12.11
C PRO A 115 -5.33 19.81 -13.17
N VAL A 116 -5.91 19.36 -14.26
CA VAL A 116 -5.20 18.94 -15.48
C VAL A 116 -5.70 19.78 -16.64
N GLY A 117 -4.83 20.03 -17.63
CA GLY A 117 -5.06 21.07 -18.66
C GLY A 117 -6.46 21.10 -19.27
N HIS A 118 -6.85 22.28 -19.79
CA HIS A 118 -8.17 22.54 -20.41
C HIS A 118 -9.38 22.37 -19.47
N GLY A 119 -9.26 22.79 -18.21
CA GLY A 119 -10.39 22.81 -17.27
C GLY A 119 -10.81 21.45 -16.76
N LYS A 120 -9.97 20.42 -16.93
CA LYS A 120 -10.23 19.07 -16.47
C LYS A 120 -9.67 18.83 -15.07
N GLN A 121 -10.21 17.84 -14.39
CA GLN A 121 -9.86 17.52 -13.01
C GLN A 121 -9.33 16.10 -12.91
N TYR A 122 -8.22 15.91 -12.21
CA TYR A 122 -7.71 14.58 -11.89
C TYR A 122 -8.08 14.23 -10.45
N LEU A 123 -8.95 13.23 -10.29
CA LEU A 123 -9.28 12.61 -9.02
C LEU A 123 -8.38 11.38 -8.83
N LEU A 124 -7.42 11.49 -7.91
CA LEU A 124 -6.42 10.46 -7.64
C LEU A 124 -6.65 9.87 -6.26
N TYR A 125 -6.82 8.55 -6.19
CA TYR A 125 -6.88 7.80 -4.93
C TYR A 125 -5.55 7.12 -4.66
N TRP A 126 -5.07 7.19 -3.41
CA TRP A 126 -3.84 6.54 -2.99
C TRP A 126 -4.13 5.31 -2.14
N TYR A 127 -3.51 4.20 -2.48
CA TYR A 127 -3.66 2.91 -1.83
C TYR A 127 -2.34 2.43 -1.21
N ILE A 128 -2.46 1.44 -0.34
CA ILE A 128 -1.32 0.73 0.25
C ILE A 128 -1.29 -0.69 -0.28
N ALA A 129 -0.12 -1.11 -0.75
CA ALA A 129 0.11 -2.44 -1.28
C ALA A 129 1.36 -3.06 -0.69
N GLU A 130 1.51 -4.37 -0.89
CA GLU A 130 2.76 -5.08 -0.65
C GLU A 130 3.34 -5.63 -1.96
N THR A 131 4.65 -5.85 -1.98
CA THR A 131 5.28 -6.72 -2.98
C THR A 131 4.73 -8.15 -2.87
N LEU A 132 4.79 -8.91 -3.96
CA LEU A 132 4.31 -10.30 -3.97
C LEU A 132 5.36 -11.29 -3.43
N PRO A 133 4.93 -12.44 -2.86
CA PRO A 133 5.86 -13.52 -2.56
C PRO A 133 6.39 -14.12 -3.87
N PRO A 134 7.64 -14.65 -3.89
CA PRO A 134 8.31 -15.06 -5.12
C PRO A 134 7.50 -16.03 -5.99
N THR A 135 6.84 -17.01 -5.37
CA THR A 135 6.00 -17.99 -6.11
C THR A 135 4.84 -17.33 -6.85
N LEU A 136 4.21 -16.31 -6.26
CA LEU A 136 3.08 -15.61 -6.88
C LEU A 136 3.57 -14.60 -7.93
N ASP A 137 4.70 -13.94 -7.67
CA ASP A 137 5.36 -13.06 -8.64
C ASP A 137 5.67 -13.82 -9.94
N GLN A 138 6.36 -14.95 -9.83
CA GLN A 138 6.70 -15.84 -10.96
C GLN A 138 5.47 -16.36 -11.71
N LEU A 139 4.38 -16.68 -11.00
CA LEU A 139 3.15 -17.16 -11.63
C LEU A 139 2.49 -16.08 -12.50
N LEU A 140 2.63 -14.82 -12.09
CA LEU A 140 2.02 -13.67 -12.75
C LEU A 140 2.96 -13.00 -13.75
N ASP A 141 4.19 -13.49 -13.88
CA ASP A 141 5.16 -13.00 -14.83
C ASP A 141 4.59 -13.01 -16.26
N SER A 142 4.96 -11.98 -17.01
CA SER A 142 4.37 -11.63 -18.30
C SER A 142 5.48 -11.17 -19.23
N GLU A 143 5.41 -11.54 -20.50
CA GLU A 143 6.33 -10.99 -21.50
C GLU A 143 6.01 -9.50 -21.75
N VAL A 144 7.00 -8.75 -22.26
CA VAL A 144 6.79 -7.33 -22.59
C VAL A 144 5.69 -7.20 -23.65
N GLY A 145 4.65 -6.42 -23.31
CA GLY A 145 3.47 -6.21 -24.17
C GLY A 145 2.30 -7.15 -23.90
N ASP A 146 2.45 -8.15 -23.02
CA ASP A 146 1.31 -8.93 -22.54
C ASP A 146 0.38 -8.08 -21.68
N ALA A 147 -0.91 -8.45 -21.66
CA ALA A 147 -1.87 -7.83 -20.75
C ALA A 147 -1.46 -8.04 -19.28
N TYR A 148 -1.66 -7.01 -18.46
CA TYR A 148 -1.43 -7.10 -17.02
C TYR A 148 -2.27 -8.22 -16.39
N LYS A 149 -1.60 -9.12 -15.65
CA LYS A 149 -2.23 -10.20 -14.90
C LYS A 149 -2.44 -9.75 -13.44
N PRO A 150 -3.66 -9.38 -13.01
CA PRO A 150 -3.87 -8.91 -11.65
C PRO A 150 -3.66 -10.04 -10.64
N PRO A 151 -3.04 -9.79 -9.48
CA PRO A 151 -2.93 -10.80 -8.43
C PRO A 151 -4.28 -11.07 -7.79
N HIS A 152 -4.42 -12.26 -7.19
CA HIS A 152 -5.51 -12.50 -6.26
C HIS A 152 -5.44 -11.53 -5.08
N SER A 153 -6.61 -11.19 -4.52
CA SER A 153 -6.70 -10.37 -3.31
C SER A 153 -5.91 -10.99 -2.15
N TYR A 154 -5.40 -10.14 -1.25
CA TYR A 154 -4.71 -10.60 -0.06
C TYR A 154 -5.61 -11.58 0.74
N PRO A 155 -5.15 -12.79 1.09
CA PRO A 155 -5.99 -13.77 1.77
C PRO A 155 -6.43 -13.29 3.16
N PRO A 156 -7.71 -13.40 3.53
CA PRO A 156 -8.26 -12.82 4.75
C PRO A 156 -7.61 -13.39 6.03
N ASP A 157 -7.25 -14.67 6.03
CA ASP A 157 -6.69 -15.37 7.20
C ASP A 157 -5.14 -15.36 7.23
N LEU A 158 -4.49 -14.69 6.27
CA LEU A 158 -3.03 -14.64 6.21
C LEU A 158 -2.48 -13.50 7.06
N THR A 159 -1.89 -13.82 8.22
CA THR A 159 -1.19 -12.82 9.05
C THR A 159 0.02 -12.24 8.33
N LEU A 160 0.46 -11.04 8.71
CA LEU A 160 1.66 -10.42 8.14
C LEU A 160 2.92 -11.24 8.43
N ARG A 161 2.99 -11.88 9.61
CA ARG A 161 4.09 -12.80 9.97
C ARG A 161 4.14 -14.00 9.04
N ASN A 162 3.00 -14.66 8.81
CA ASN A 162 2.92 -15.79 7.89
C ASN A 162 3.24 -15.36 6.46
N ARG A 163 2.79 -14.18 6.05
CA ARG A 163 3.13 -13.60 4.76
C ARG A 163 4.64 -13.42 4.58
N ILE A 164 5.36 -12.88 5.56
CA ILE A 164 6.82 -12.75 5.51
C ILE A 164 7.50 -14.12 5.38
N MET A 165 7.02 -15.15 6.09
CA MET A 165 7.59 -16.50 6.01
C MET A 165 7.46 -17.17 4.63
N MET A 166 6.64 -16.60 3.72
CA MET A 166 6.57 -17.06 2.33
C MET A 166 7.76 -16.61 1.48
N GLU A 167 8.62 -15.73 2.02
CA GLU A 167 9.82 -15.23 1.36
C GLU A 167 11.05 -15.97 1.92
N PRO A 168 11.95 -16.49 1.06
CA PRO A 168 13.19 -17.08 1.54
C PRO A 168 14.08 -16.04 2.24
N GLU A 169 14.98 -16.49 3.11
CA GLU A 169 15.91 -15.60 3.79
C GLU A 169 16.75 -14.80 2.77
N GLY A 170 16.79 -13.48 2.94
CA GLY A 170 17.49 -12.58 2.02
C GLY A 170 16.78 -12.34 0.68
N TYR A 171 15.50 -12.73 0.55
CA TYR A 171 14.71 -12.43 -0.63
C TYR A 171 14.67 -10.94 -0.95
N GLU A 172 14.87 -10.63 -2.23
CA GLU A 172 14.71 -9.29 -2.79
C GLU A 172 13.57 -9.35 -3.83
N PRO A 173 12.52 -8.52 -3.70
CA PRO A 173 11.46 -8.44 -4.69
C PRO A 173 12.02 -8.15 -6.08
N VAL A 174 11.49 -8.84 -7.09
CA VAL A 174 11.93 -8.69 -8.48
C VAL A 174 11.41 -7.37 -9.04
N ARG A 175 12.32 -6.59 -9.63
CA ARG A 175 11.97 -5.48 -10.52
C ARG A 175 11.94 -6.02 -11.95
N HIS A 176 10.76 -6.04 -12.54
CA HIS A 176 10.55 -6.39 -13.94
C HIS A 176 10.90 -5.19 -14.82
N GLU A 177 11.67 -5.43 -15.89
CA GLU A 177 12.07 -4.39 -16.84
C GLU A 177 11.08 -4.30 -18.01
N GLY A 178 10.99 -3.13 -18.64
CA GLY A 178 10.14 -2.93 -19.82
C GLY A 178 8.63 -2.95 -19.53
N THR A 179 8.23 -2.59 -18.31
CA THR A 179 6.81 -2.56 -17.89
C THR A 179 6.09 -1.25 -18.22
N GLY A 180 6.82 -0.18 -18.53
CA GLY A 180 6.23 1.14 -18.85
C GLY A 180 5.44 1.11 -20.15
N VAL A 181 4.24 1.70 -20.15
CA VAL A 181 3.29 1.56 -21.26
C VAL A 181 3.48 2.60 -22.38
N ASP A 182 4.26 3.65 -22.13
CA ASP A 182 4.62 4.65 -23.13
C ASP A 182 6.09 5.08 -23.05
N GLU A 183 6.51 5.93 -24.00
CA GLU A 183 7.89 6.42 -24.11
C GLU A 183 8.34 7.21 -22.88
N GLU A 184 7.43 7.88 -22.16
CA GLU A 184 7.78 8.63 -20.95
C GLU A 184 8.01 7.67 -19.79
N GLU A 185 7.09 6.73 -19.56
CA GLU A 185 7.20 5.74 -18.49
C GLU A 185 8.39 4.79 -18.66
N GLN A 186 8.76 4.46 -19.89
CA GLN A 186 9.97 3.67 -20.18
C GLN A 186 11.26 4.34 -19.68
N THR A 187 11.24 5.67 -19.44
CA THR A 187 12.39 6.39 -18.87
C THR A 187 12.42 6.39 -17.34
N TYR A 188 11.38 5.89 -16.69
CA TYR A 188 11.30 5.92 -15.23
C TYR A 188 12.29 4.93 -14.61
N GLU A 189 12.90 5.37 -13.53
CA GLU A 189 13.73 4.53 -12.67
C GLU A 189 12.98 4.25 -11.37
N SER A 190 13.00 3.00 -10.90
CA SER A 190 12.36 2.63 -9.64
C SER A 190 13.35 2.11 -8.61
N TYR A 191 13.01 2.29 -7.34
CA TYR A 191 13.88 2.03 -6.21
C TYR A 191 13.09 1.42 -5.07
N LEU A 192 13.62 0.35 -4.47
CA LEU A 192 13.10 -0.18 -3.21
C LEU A 192 13.98 0.32 -2.06
N LEU A 193 13.51 1.36 -1.36
CA LEU A 193 14.32 2.12 -0.41
C LEU A 193 13.85 1.99 1.04
N PRO A 194 14.75 2.15 2.03
CA PRO A 194 14.36 2.34 3.43
C PRO A 194 13.37 3.50 3.57
N LEU A 195 12.39 3.34 4.46
CA LEU A 195 11.28 4.29 4.64
C LEU A 195 11.74 5.74 4.85
N SER A 196 12.75 5.96 5.69
CA SER A 196 13.27 7.29 5.98
C SER A 196 13.84 7.97 4.73
N GLU A 197 14.52 7.22 3.89
CA GLU A 197 15.11 7.72 2.65
C GLU A 197 14.02 7.99 1.60
N ALA A 198 13.05 7.08 1.47
CA ALA A 198 11.90 7.28 0.57
C ALA A 198 11.12 8.55 0.95
N ILE A 199 10.81 8.75 2.23
CA ILE A 199 10.10 9.95 2.74
C ILE A 199 10.91 11.23 2.46
N GLU A 200 12.23 11.18 2.58
CA GLU A 200 13.09 12.33 2.28
C GLU A 200 13.07 12.67 0.78
N ARG A 201 13.20 11.67 -0.09
CA ARG A 201 13.19 11.84 -1.55
C ARG A 201 11.84 12.29 -2.10
N LEU A 202 10.73 11.79 -1.53
CA LEU A 202 9.36 12.20 -1.88
C LEU A 202 9.01 13.61 -1.37
N GLY A 203 9.88 14.22 -0.56
CA GLY A 203 9.65 15.48 0.13
C GLY A 203 8.86 15.27 1.42
N LYS A 204 9.49 15.58 2.56
CA LYS A 204 9.00 15.26 3.92
C LYS A 204 7.58 15.75 4.24
N THR A 205 7.07 16.74 3.51
CA THR A 205 5.74 17.35 3.67
C THR A 205 4.84 17.17 2.44
N GLY A 206 5.22 16.29 1.51
CA GLY A 206 4.44 15.97 0.33
C GLY A 206 3.41 14.88 0.60
N VAL A 207 2.29 14.92 -0.13
CA VAL A 207 1.20 13.92 0.01
C VAL A 207 1.72 12.48 -0.13
N MET A 208 2.64 12.23 -1.05
CA MET A 208 3.21 10.89 -1.24
C MET A 208 4.00 10.42 -0.02
N ALA A 209 4.72 11.31 0.66
CA ALA A 209 5.39 10.99 1.91
C ALA A 209 4.38 10.73 3.05
N ASP A 210 3.25 11.44 3.06
CA ASP A 210 2.16 11.17 4.00
C ASP A 210 1.51 9.80 3.77
N VAL A 211 1.30 9.41 2.51
CA VAL A 211 0.79 8.08 2.13
C VAL A 211 1.73 6.98 2.63
N VAL A 212 3.04 7.13 2.45
CA VAL A 212 4.04 6.17 2.97
C VAL A 212 3.97 6.10 4.51
N GLN A 213 3.87 7.23 5.19
CA GLN A 213 3.76 7.26 6.65
C GLN A 213 2.47 6.62 7.17
N ILE A 214 1.33 6.87 6.53
CA ILE A 214 0.04 6.26 6.89
C ILE A 214 0.12 4.74 6.70
N GLY A 215 0.60 4.28 5.53
CA GLY A 215 0.75 2.86 5.22
C GLY A 215 1.63 2.15 6.24
N TRP A 216 2.81 2.71 6.53
CA TRP A 216 3.72 2.09 7.48
C TRP A 216 3.16 2.01 8.90
N ARG A 217 2.54 3.08 9.41
CA ARG A 217 1.89 3.07 10.73
C ARG A 217 0.77 2.03 10.80
N ALA A 218 0.00 1.89 9.74
CA ALA A 218 -1.07 0.91 9.68
C ALA A 218 -0.55 -0.54 9.62
N ILE A 219 0.56 -0.78 8.91
CA ILE A 219 1.29 -2.06 8.92
C ILE A 219 1.78 -2.39 10.34
N GLN A 220 2.42 -1.42 11.02
CA GLN A 220 2.88 -1.60 12.40
C GLN A 220 1.71 -1.89 13.37
N LYS A 221 0.59 -1.18 13.21
CA LYS A 221 -0.61 -1.44 14.01
C LYS A 221 -1.13 -2.85 13.76
N ARG A 222 -1.21 -3.30 12.50
CA ARG A 222 -1.65 -4.65 12.16
C ARG A 222 -0.75 -5.71 12.79
N PHE A 223 0.58 -5.55 12.77
CA PHE A 223 1.50 -6.46 13.48
C PHE A 223 1.22 -6.52 14.98
N ALA A 224 0.94 -5.37 15.62
CA ALA A 224 0.64 -5.32 17.04
C ALA A 224 -0.70 -5.99 17.37
N ASP A 225 -1.73 -5.76 16.56
CA ASP A 225 -3.06 -6.37 16.72
C ASP A 225 -2.98 -7.90 16.53
N GLU A 226 -2.33 -8.37 15.46
CA GLU A 226 -2.13 -9.81 15.20
C GLU A 226 -1.31 -10.49 16.31
N GLY A 227 -0.24 -9.83 16.80
CA GLY A 227 0.58 -10.36 17.89
C GLY A 227 -0.13 -10.39 19.26
N ALA A 228 -1.06 -9.48 19.52
CA ALA A 228 -1.88 -9.52 20.73
C ALA A 228 -2.83 -10.71 20.73
N LEU A 229 -3.44 -11.03 19.58
CA LEU A 229 -4.32 -12.19 19.40
C LEU A 229 -3.57 -13.52 19.59
N ASP A 230 -2.33 -13.61 19.11
CA ASP A 230 -1.47 -14.79 19.32
C ASP A 230 -1.27 -15.05 20.83
N ASN A 231 -1.00 -14.00 21.62
CA ASN A 231 -0.76 -14.09 23.06
C ASN A 231 -2.02 -14.42 23.88
N GLU A 232 -3.21 -14.02 23.43
CA GLU A 232 -4.47 -14.37 24.10
C GLU A 232 -4.90 -15.81 23.84
N ASN A 233 -4.47 -16.39 22.71
CA ASN A 233 -4.76 -17.77 22.33
C ASN A 233 -3.74 -18.79 22.85
N GLU A 234 -2.63 -18.37 23.45
CA GLU A 234 -1.77 -19.28 24.20
C GLU A 234 -2.50 -19.80 25.46
N PRO A 235 -2.61 -21.13 25.67
CA PRO A 235 -3.25 -21.64 26.87
C PRO A 235 -2.46 -21.16 28.08
N ARG A 236 -3.11 -20.37 28.96
CA ARG A 236 -2.54 -19.99 30.26
C ARG A 236 -2.10 -21.26 30.96
N GLY A 237 -0.79 -21.49 30.96
CA GLY A 237 -0.19 -22.65 31.59
C GLY A 237 -0.71 -22.76 33.01
N THR A 238 -1.25 -23.93 33.33
CA THR A 238 -1.60 -24.34 34.69
C THR A 238 -0.33 -24.44 35.53
N GLY A 239 0.17 -23.29 35.98
CA GLY A 239 1.21 -23.21 36.98
C GLY A 239 0.71 -23.79 38.31
N PRO A 240 1.51 -24.60 39.02
CA PRO A 240 1.05 -25.32 40.20
C PRO A 240 0.65 -24.36 41.31
N ARG A 241 -0.57 -24.54 41.81
CA ARG A 241 -1.09 -23.91 43.02
C ARG A 241 -0.25 -24.40 44.19
N LEU A 242 0.74 -23.62 44.63
CA LEU A 242 1.44 -23.85 45.89
C LEU A 242 0.40 -23.82 47.01
N GLN A 243 0.07 -25.01 47.51
CA GLN A 243 -0.64 -25.17 48.78
C GLN A 243 0.30 -24.71 49.89
N ALA A 244 -0.04 -23.59 50.53
CA ALA A 244 0.53 -23.24 51.81
C ALA A 244 0.03 -24.27 52.84
N LYS A 245 0.86 -25.25 53.16
CA LYS A 245 0.81 -25.95 54.45
C LYS A 245 1.58 -25.11 55.46
N ALA A 246 0.90 -24.60 56.46
CA ALA A 246 1.51 -24.17 57.71
C ALA A 246 0.90 -25.03 58.82
N ASP A 247 1.63 -26.10 59.17
CA ASP A 247 1.46 -26.84 60.42
C ASP A 247 2.38 -26.19 61.47
N LEU A 248 1.78 -25.89 62.62
CA LEU A 248 2.30 -26.10 63.98
C LEU A 248 3.68 -25.51 64.39
N SER A 249 3.62 -24.46 65.20
CA SER A 249 4.22 -24.41 66.54
C SER A 249 3.57 -23.31 67.38
#